data_AF-A0A956N5D0-F1
#
_entry.id   AF-A0A956N5D0-F1
#
_cell.length_a   1.000
_cell.length_b   1.000
_cell.length_c   1.000
_cell.angle_alpha   90.00
_cell.angle_beta   90.00
_cell.angle_gamma   90.00
#
_symmetry.space_group_name_H-M   'P 1'
#
loop_
_entity.id
_entity.type
_entity.pdbx_description
1 polymer ?
#
loop_
_entity_poly.entity_id
_entity_poly.type
_entity_poly.pdbx_seq_one_letter_code
_entity_poly.pdbx_strand_id
1 'polypeptide(L)'
;MIARGPVVWTPDPAAARKSRLAEFRAFAAARAGRPLAGDDLDAWARTEWRDFWTTFLAWADPLREGANSPACAGDAIATARFFPGLRLNYAENVLRELPEAENRPAVIAADETGARVELTRRELRRRVIATARGLRRLGVQPADRIVAIANHDADTIVAALAATALGATWSSVAPDLGTEAVLARFAPLAPRLL
;
A
#
# COMPACT_ATOMS: atom_id res chain seq x y z
N MET A 1 23.00 -26.56 16.71
CA MET A 1 23.08 -25.08 16.74
C MET A 1 23.89 -24.64 15.53
N ILE A 2 23.29 -23.96 14.56
CA ILE A 2 24.03 -23.33 13.47
C ILE A 2 24.67 -22.06 14.04
N ALA A 3 26.01 -21.98 14.05
CA ALA A 3 26.71 -20.78 14.48
C ALA A 3 26.34 -19.62 13.54
N ARG A 4 25.87 -18.50 14.10
CA ARG A 4 25.64 -17.28 13.30
C ARG A 4 26.98 -16.87 12.67
N GLY A 5 27.00 -16.74 11.34
CA GLY A 5 28.17 -16.26 10.61
C GLY A 5 28.58 -14.84 11.07
N PRO A 6 29.81 -14.41 10.74
CA PRO A 6 30.29 -13.08 11.11
C PRO A 6 29.41 -11.99 10.50
N VAL A 7 29.18 -10.90 11.25
CA VAL A 7 28.43 -9.74 10.77
C VAL A 7 29.20 -9.11 9.61
N VAL A 8 28.62 -9.14 8.40
CA VAL A 8 29.26 -8.64 7.17
C VAL A 8 29.12 -7.12 7.02
N TRP A 9 28.10 -6.54 7.67
CA TRP A 9 27.84 -5.10 7.60
C TRP A 9 26.99 -4.64 8.79
N THR A 10 27.22 -3.40 9.24
CA THR A 10 26.40 -2.72 10.26
C THR A 10 26.05 -1.33 9.75
N PRO A 11 24.78 -0.87 9.90
CA PRO A 11 24.40 0.48 9.50
C PRO A 11 25.13 1.53 10.33
N ASP A 12 25.39 2.70 9.73
CA ASP A 12 25.84 3.87 10.46
C ASP A 12 24.84 4.21 11.59
N PRO A 13 25.29 4.26 12.87
CA PRO A 13 24.43 4.60 14.00
C PRO A 13 23.73 5.96 13.89
N ALA A 14 24.32 6.93 13.20
CA ALA A 14 23.67 8.23 12.99
C ALA A 14 22.53 8.13 11.99
N ALA A 15 22.73 7.44 10.86
CA ALA A 15 21.68 7.16 9.88
C ALA A 15 20.55 6.31 10.49
N ALA A 16 20.90 5.25 11.25
CA ALA A 16 19.92 4.37 11.88
C ALA A 16 18.96 5.13 12.81
N ARG A 17 19.49 6.07 13.61
CA ARG A 17 18.69 6.91 14.53
C ARG A 17 17.74 7.89 13.83
N LYS A 18 18.02 8.27 12.58
CA LYS A 18 17.17 9.17 11.77
C LYS A 18 16.15 8.44 10.90
N SER A 19 16.10 7.11 10.98
CA SER A 19 15.18 6.30 10.18
C SER A 19 13.73 6.43 10.65
N ARG A 20 12.77 6.21 9.73
CA ARG A 20 11.34 6.06 10.07
C ARG A 20 11.09 4.93 11.07
N LEU A 21 11.91 3.87 11.05
CA LEU A 21 11.82 2.78 12.02
C LEU A 21 12.22 3.24 13.43
N ALA A 22 13.26 4.07 13.57
CA ALA A 22 13.64 4.63 14.85
C ALA A 22 12.57 5.60 15.40
N GLU A 23 11.97 6.41 14.53
CA GLU A 23 10.83 7.28 14.85
C GLU A 23 9.64 6.47 15.37
N PHE A 24 9.21 5.44 14.61
CA PHE A 24 8.12 4.56 15.02
C PHE A 24 8.46 3.81 16.32
N ARG A 25 9.68 3.33 16.50
CA ARG A 25 10.12 2.64 17.72
C ARG A 25 9.99 3.54 18.95
N ALA A 26 10.36 4.81 18.85
CA ALA A 26 10.20 5.77 19.93
C ALA A 26 8.71 6.00 20.26
N PHE A 27 7.86 6.17 19.23
CA PHE A 27 6.42 6.29 19.39
C PHE A 27 5.79 5.05 20.05
N ALA A 28 6.21 3.86 19.61
CA ALA A 28 5.73 2.59 20.13
C ALA A 28 6.18 2.35 21.58
N ALA A 29 7.43 2.68 21.92
CA ALA A 29 7.93 2.55 23.29
C ALA A 29 7.14 3.42 24.28
N ALA A 30 6.79 4.66 23.88
CA ALA A 30 5.95 5.52 24.68
C ALA A 30 4.55 4.93 24.90
N ARG A 31 3.97 4.30 23.88
CA ARG A 31 2.63 3.69 23.95
C ARG A 31 2.60 2.36 24.71
N ALA A 32 3.66 1.56 24.59
CA ALA A 32 3.85 0.32 25.34
C ALA A 32 4.27 0.56 26.81
N GLY A 33 4.64 1.80 27.18
CA GLY A 33 5.10 2.14 28.52
C GLY A 33 6.46 1.53 28.89
N ARG A 34 7.23 1.06 27.90
CA ARG A 34 8.54 0.43 28.11
C ARG A 34 9.48 0.64 26.91
N PRO A 35 10.81 0.66 27.11
CA PRO A 35 11.76 0.66 26.01
C PRO A 35 11.53 -0.55 25.11
N LEU A 36 11.56 -0.34 23.79
CA LEU A 36 11.55 -1.39 22.79
C LEU A 36 12.88 -1.32 22.03
N ALA A 37 14.00 -1.78 22.61
CA ALA A 37 15.33 -1.71 21.99
C ALA A 37 15.64 -3.01 21.21
N GLY A 38 16.59 -2.97 20.26
CA GLY A 38 17.00 -4.18 19.51
C GLY A 38 15.81 -4.98 18.97
N ASP A 39 15.72 -6.24 19.40
CA ASP A 39 14.68 -7.20 19.01
C ASP A 39 13.36 -7.05 19.79
N ASP A 40 13.30 -6.18 20.81
CA ASP A 40 12.10 -6.02 21.67
C ASP A 40 10.88 -5.50 20.90
N LEU A 41 11.10 -4.66 19.88
CA LEU A 41 10.02 -4.16 19.02
C LEU A 41 9.37 -5.31 18.26
N ASP A 42 10.18 -6.23 17.75
CA ASP A 42 9.75 -7.39 16.99
C ASP A 42 9.11 -8.45 17.90
N ALA A 43 9.67 -8.65 19.11
CA ALA A 43 9.04 -9.45 20.14
C ALA A 43 7.65 -8.90 20.51
N TRP A 44 7.54 -7.59 20.75
CA TRP A 44 6.27 -6.92 21.06
C TRP A 44 5.25 -7.03 19.92
N ALA A 45 5.69 -6.83 18.66
CA ALA A 45 4.83 -6.97 17.49
C ALA A 45 4.25 -8.38 17.34
N ARG A 46 4.91 -9.42 17.89
CA ARG A 46 4.40 -10.80 17.90
C ARG A 46 3.52 -11.12 19.11
N THR A 47 3.94 -10.71 20.31
CA THR A 47 3.27 -11.12 21.56
C THR A 47 2.09 -10.22 21.90
N GLU A 48 2.18 -8.93 21.59
CA GLU A 48 1.17 -7.90 21.87
C GLU A 48 0.71 -7.25 20.55
N TRP A 49 0.48 -8.09 19.54
CA TRP A 49 0.26 -7.68 18.15
C TRP A 49 -0.95 -6.75 17.95
N ARG A 50 -2.00 -6.85 18.77
CA ARG A 50 -3.16 -5.94 18.69
C ARG A 50 -2.76 -4.52 19.09
N ASP A 51 -1.98 -4.37 20.17
CA ASP A 51 -1.48 -3.07 20.60
C ASP A 51 -0.46 -2.51 19.61
N PHE A 52 0.36 -3.39 19.02
CA PHE A 52 1.22 -3.02 17.89
C PHE A 52 0.42 -2.43 16.73
N TRP A 53 -0.64 -3.09 16.25
CA TRP A 53 -1.42 -2.59 15.12
C TRP A 53 -2.19 -1.31 15.46
N THR A 54 -2.78 -1.20 16.65
CA THR A 54 -3.39 0.07 17.10
C THR A 54 -2.37 1.19 17.16
N THR A 55 -1.15 0.91 17.62
CA THR A 55 -0.05 1.87 17.69
C THR A 55 0.45 2.27 16.31
N PHE A 56 0.60 1.30 15.41
CA PHE A 56 1.00 1.55 14.02
C PHE A 56 -0.04 2.41 13.29
N LEU A 57 -1.33 2.12 13.46
CA LEU A 57 -2.40 2.93 12.87
C LEU A 57 -2.34 4.39 13.37
N ALA A 58 -2.09 4.59 14.66
CA ALA A 58 -1.97 5.92 15.25
C ALA A 58 -0.72 6.67 14.76
N TRP A 59 0.39 5.96 14.54
CA TRP A 59 1.64 6.56 14.04
C TRP A 59 1.60 6.87 12.54
N ALA A 60 1.09 5.93 11.74
CA ALA A 60 1.00 6.06 10.29
C ALA A 60 -0.06 7.09 9.86
N ASP A 61 -1.06 7.30 10.72
CA ASP A 61 -2.14 8.29 10.60
C ASP A 61 -2.74 8.41 9.18
N PRO A 62 -3.25 7.30 8.60
CA PRO A 62 -3.93 7.36 7.31
C PRO A 62 -5.24 8.15 7.41
N LEU A 63 -5.66 8.77 6.31
CA LEU A 63 -7.01 9.29 6.14
C LEU A 63 -7.96 8.11 6.28
N ARG A 64 -8.88 8.23 7.23
CA ARG A 64 -9.76 7.15 7.65
C ARG A 64 -11.01 7.72 8.30
N GLU A 65 -12.06 6.91 8.29
CA GLU A 65 -13.31 7.17 9.00
C GLU A 65 -13.68 5.96 9.87
N GLY A 66 -14.55 6.17 10.87
CA GLY A 66 -15.04 5.11 11.75
C GLY A 66 -14.17 4.84 12.97
N ALA A 67 -14.27 3.63 13.49
CA ALA A 67 -13.65 3.23 14.76
C ALA A 67 -12.26 2.60 14.56
N ASN A 68 -11.28 3.08 15.33
CA ASN A 68 -9.91 2.55 15.35
C ASN A 68 -9.75 1.27 16.21
N SER A 69 -10.85 0.74 16.74
CA SER A 69 -10.88 -0.45 17.59
C SER A 69 -12.08 -1.36 17.24
N PRO A 70 -11.98 -2.67 17.52
CA PRO A 70 -10.78 -3.39 17.92
C PRO A 70 -9.73 -3.43 16.79
N ALA A 71 -8.44 -3.59 17.12
CA ALA A 71 -7.39 -3.75 16.11
C ALA A 71 -7.63 -4.97 15.21
N CYS A 72 -8.14 -6.05 15.81
CA CYS A 72 -8.58 -7.22 15.07
C CYS A 72 -9.65 -8.00 15.86
N ALA A 73 -10.71 -8.39 15.17
CA ALA A 73 -11.74 -9.27 15.66
C ALA A 73 -11.46 -10.73 15.24
N GLY A 74 -11.42 -11.63 16.23
CA GLY A 74 -11.10 -13.05 16.05
C GLY A 74 -9.59 -13.34 16.05
N ASP A 75 -9.25 -14.62 16.29
CA ASP A 75 -7.87 -15.12 16.31
C ASP A 75 -7.59 -16.15 15.19
N ALA A 76 -8.62 -16.67 14.55
CA ALA A 76 -8.45 -17.66 13.48
C ALA A 76 -7.95 -16.99 12.19
N ILE A 77 -6.82 -17.46 11.66
CA ILE A 77 -6.12 -16.88 10.51
C ILE A 77 -7.04 -16.61 9.31
N ALA A 78 -7.92 -17.57 8.99
CA ALA A 78 -8.80 -17.48 7.82
C ALA A 78 -9.97 -16.48 7.98
N THR A 79 -10.34 -16.12 9.21
CA THR A 79 -11.55 -15.34 9.49
C THR A 79 -11.29 -14.07 10.29
N ALA A 80 -10.06 -13.86 10.76
CA ALA A 80 -9.65 -12.67 11.50
C ALA A 80 -9.88 -11.40 10.65
N ARG A 81 -10.45 -10.36 11.27
CA ARG A 81 -10.76 -9.09 10.59
C ARG A 81 -10.04 -7.96 11.29
N PHE A 82 -9.07 -7.36 10.61
CA PHE A 82 -8.37 -6.18 11.09
C PHE A 82 -9.23 -4.93 10.96
N PHE A 83 -9.30 -4.14 12.03
CA PHE A 83 -10.04 -2.88 12.11
C PHE A 83 -11.45 -2.92 11.48
N PRO A 84 -12.36 -3.80 11.95
CA PRO A 84 -13.65 -4.02 11.29
C PRO A 84 -14.57 -2.79 11.28
N GLY A 85 -14.34 -1.83 12.19
CA GLY A 85 -15.08 -0.56 12.25
C GLY A 85 -14.43 0.59 11.49
N LEU A 86 -13.27 0.37 10.87
CA LEU A 86 -12.50 1.38 10.16
C LEU A 86 -12.76 1.28 8.66
N ARG A 87 -12.90 2.43 8.01
CA ARG A 87 -12.94 2.54 6.55
C ARG A 87 -11.87 3.51 6.09
N LEU A 88 -11.20 3.16 4.99
CA LEU A 88 -10.22 4.01 4.32
C LEU A 88 -10.29 3.78 2.82
N ASN A 89 -9.76 4.73 2.05
CA ASN A 89 -9.48 4.53 0.64
C ASN A 89 -7.96 4.52 0.40
N TYR A 90 -7.46 3.49 -0.28
CA TYR A 90 -6.03 3.33 -0.58
C TYR A 90 -5.53 4.46 -1.49
N ALA A 91 -6.23 4.73 -2.60
CA ALA A 91 -5.82 5.77 -3.54
C ALA A 91 -5.85 7.16 -2.91
N GLU A 92 -6.84 7.45 -2.05
CA GLU A 92 -6.92 8.70 -1.29
C GLU A 92 -5.69 8.89 -0.39
N ASN A 93 -5.26 7.84 0.32
CA ASN A 93 -4.08 7.92 1.17
C ASN A 93 -2.79 8.09 0.37
N VAL A 94 -2.63 7.37 -0.74
CA VAL A 94 -1.45 7.49 -1.62
C VAL A 94 -1.37 8.86 -2.28
N LEU A 95 -2.52 9.38 -2.72
CA LEU A 95 -2.65 10.64 -3.46
C LEU A 95 -3.01 11.83 -2.58
N ARG A 96 -2.92 11.69 -1.26
CA ARG A 96 -3.16 12.76 -0.29
C ARG A 96 -2.48 14.04 -0.75
N GLU A 97 -3.22 15.15 -0.70
CA GLU A 97 -2.70 16.47 -1.02
C GLU A 97 -1.63 16.85 -0.01
N LEU A 98 -0.47 17.24 -0.54
CA LEU A 98 0.70 17.63 0.25
C LEU A 98 1.24 18.88 -0.42
N PRO A 99 0.74 20.09 -0.05
CA PRO A 99 1.02 21.35 -0.75
C PRO A 99 2.51 21.58 -1.04
N GLU A 100 3.35 21.24 -0.08
CA GLU A 100 4.82 21.35 -0.14
C GLU A 100 5.48 20.34 -1.09
N ALA A 101 4.79 19.26 -1.46
CA ALA A 101 5.28 18.18 -2.29
C ALA A 101 4.54 18.05 -3.65
N GLU A 102 3.59 18.92 -3.97
CA GLU A 102 2.76 18.83 -5.18
C GLU A 102 3.58 18.77 -6.48
N ASN A 103 4.69 19.50 -6.54
CA ASN A 103 5.61 19.52 -7.69
C ASN A 103 6.72 18.45 -7.62
N ARG A 104 6.77 17.63 -6.57
CA ARG A 104 7.78 16.57 -6.46
C ARG A 104 7.40 15.39 -7.36
N PRO A 105 8.40 14.71 -7.96
CA PRO A 105 8.16 13.47 -8.70
C PRO A 105 7.43 12.44 -7.83
N ALA A 106 6.37 11.84 -8.38
CA ALA A 106 5.63 10.74 -7.78
C ALA A 106 5.84 9.43 -8.55
N VAL A 107 5.90 9.52 -9.88
CA VAL A 107 6.18 8.40 -10.78
C VAL A 107 7.31 8.81 -11.70
N ILE A 108 8.30 7.94 -11.83
CA ILE A 108 9.34 8.03 -12.84
C ILE A 108 9.29 6.69 -13.57
N ALA A 109 8.74 6.69 -14.79
CA ALA A 109 8.72 5.52 -15.67
C ALA A 109 9.80 5.71 -16.73
N ALA A 110 10.49 4.63 -17.07
CA ALA A 110 11.50 4.60 -18.12
C ALA A 110 11.37 3.29 -18.90
N ASP A 111 11.69 3.34 -20.19
CA ASP A 111 11.70 2.17 -21.07
C ASP A 111 13.10 1.86 -21.61
N GLU A 112 13.22 0.75 -22.34
CA GLU A 112 14.47 0.27 -22.93
C GLU A 112 15.03 1.19 -24.02
N THR A 113 14.23 2.12 -24.55
CA THR A 113 14.69 3.14 -25.50
C THR A 113 15.40 4.31 -24.80
N GLY A 114 15.32 4.36 -23.47
CA GLY A 114 15.79 5.47 -22.65
C GLY A 114 14.77 6.61 -22.55
N ALA A 115 13.56 6.45 -23.10
CA ALA A 115 12.50 7.43 -22.91
C ALA A 115 12.06 7.41 -21.44
N ARG A 116 11.76 8.60 -20.91
CA ARG A 116 11.44 8.79 -19.50
C ARG A 116 10.20 9.67 -19.36
N VAL A 117 9.23 9.16 -18.62
CA VAL A 117 8.03 9.89 -18.21
C VAL A 117 8.13 10.16 -16.72
N GLU A 118 8.03 11.43 -16.34
CA GLU A 118 7.94 11.85 -14.95
C GLU A 118 6.58 12.48 -14.70
N LEU A 119 5.87 12.01 -13.67
CA LEU A 119 4.65 12.62 -13.19
C LEU A 119 4.89 13.19 -11.80
N THR A 120 4.62 14.48 -11.63
CA THR A 120 4.53 15.09 -10.31
C THR A 120 3.34 14.52 -9.53
N ARG A 121 3.33 14.69 -8.19
CA ARG A 121 2.19 14.29 -7.36
C ARG A 121 0.88 14.89 -7.86
N ARG A 122 0.91 16.17 -8.24
CA ARG A 122 -0.27 16.88 -8.78
C ARG A 122 -0.76 16.27 -10.09
N GLU A 123 0.15 15.98 -11.02
CA GLU A 123 -0.20 15.40 -12.33
C GLU A 123 -0.76 14.00 -12.19
N LEU A 124 -0.12 13.16 -11.35
CA LEU A 124 -0.61 11.82 -11.04
C LEU A 124 -2.04 11.90 -10.47
N ARG A 125 -2.27 12.75 -9.47
CA ARG A 125 -3.60 12.93 -8.86
C ARG A 125 -4.63 13.37 -9.90
N ARG A 126 -4.31 14.34 -10.76
CA ARG A 126 -5.21 14.81 -11.83
C ARG A 126 -5.56 13.70 -12.82
N ARG A 127 -4.57 12.93 -13.28
CA ARG A 127 -4.79 11.80 -14.21
C ARG A 127 -5.67 10.73 -13.56
N VAL A 128 -5.38 10.34 -12.31
CA VAL A 128 -6.18 9.36 -11.58
C VAL A 128 -7.63 9.82 -11.42
N ILE A 129 -7.87 11.08 -11.06
CA ILE A 129 -9.23 11.64 -10.94
C ILE A 129 -9.96 11.60 -12.30
N ALA A 130 -9.28 11.96 -13.39
CA ALA A 130 -9.87 11.94 -14.73
C ALA A 130 -10.23 10.50 -15.15
N THR A 131 -9.33 9.55 -14.96
CA THR A 131 -9.54 8.13 -15.28
C THR A 131 -10.65 7.52 -14.41
N ALA A 132 -10.67 7.79 -13.10
CA ALA A 132 -11.73 7.32 -12.21
C ALA A 132 -13.11 7.85 -12.60
N ARG A 133 -13.20 9.12 -13.05
CA ARG A 133 -14.44 9.67 -13.62
C ARG A 133 -14.85 8.94 -14.90
N GLY A 134 -13.89 8.57 -15.75
CA GLY A 134 -14.13 7.74 -16.93
C GLY A 134 -14.69 6.36 -16.58
N LEU A 135 -14.03 5.64 -15.69
CA LEU A 135 -14.46 4.32 -15.20
C LEU A 135 -15.87 4.38 -14.58
N ARG A 136 -16.17 5.42 -13.79
CA ARG A 136 -17.52 5.62 -13.25
C ARG A 136 -18.58 5.83 -14.34
N ARG A 137 -18.25 6.57 -15.42
CA ARG A 137 -19.17 6.72 -16.57
C ARG A 137 -19.40 5.41 -17.33
N LEU A 138 -18.43 4.51 -17.32
CA LEU A 138 -18.58 3.13 -17.84
C LEU A 138 -19.37 2.21 -16.88
N GLY A 139 -19.84 2.74 -15.75
CA GLY A 139 -20.70 2.03 -14.81
C GLY A 139 -19.95 1.28 -13.71
N VAL A 140 -18.63 1.46 -13.56
CA VAL A 140 -17.86 0.81 -12.48
C VAL A 140 -18.38 1.24 -11.11
N GLN A 141 -18.66 0.25 -10.27
CA GLN A 141 -19.11 0.39 -8.88
C GLN A 141 -18.07 -0.17 -7.89
N PRO A 142 -18.18 0.18 -6.59
CA PRO A 142 -17.43 -0.50 -5.55
C PRO A 142 -17.62 -2.02 -5.63
N ALA A 143 -16.54 -2.76 -5.37
CA ALA A 143 -16.45 -4.22 -5.51
C ALA A 143 -16.56 -4.78 -6.94
N ASP A 144 -16.67 -3.96 -7.99
CA ASP A 144 -16.41 -4.44 -9.35
C ASP A 144 -14.95 -4.85 -9.52
N ARG A 145 -14.70 -5.81 -10.42
CA ARG A 145 -13.34 -6.27 -10.74
C ARG A 145 -12.94 -5.74 -12.09
N ILE A 146 -11.81 -5.04 -12.14
CA ILE A 146 -11.17 -4.56 -13.35
C ILE A 146 -9.91 -5.38 -13.53
N VAL A 147 -9.78 -6.01 -14.69
CA VAL A 147 -8.58 -6.74 -15.08
C VAL A 147 -7.80 -5.92 -16.11
N ALA A 148 -6.50 -6.15 -16.26
CA ALA A 148 -5.72 -5.52 -17.32
C ALA A 148 -4.57 -6.40 -17.78
N ILE A 149 -4.29 -6.38 -19.08
CA ILE A 149 -3.00 -6.82 -19.62
C ILE A 149 -2.11 -5.58 -19.65
N ALA A 150 -1.15 -5.48 -18.73
CA ALA A 150 -0.55 -4.20 -18.38
C ALA A 150 0.98 -4.26 -18.34
N ASN A 151 1.62 -3.21 -18.85
CA ASN A 151 3.06 -3.00 -18.77
C ASN A 151 3.47 -2.37 -17.42
N HIS A 152 4.79 -2.28 -17.17
CA HIS A 152 5.31 -1.53 -16.03
C HIS A 152 5.48 -0.05 -16.37
N ASP A 153 4.37 0.65 -16.61
CA ASP A 153 4.36 2.06 -17.04
C ASP A 153 3.51 2.98 -16.14
N ALA A 154 3.59 4.28 -16.41
CA ALA A 154 2.88 5.29 -15.64
C ALA A 154 1.35 5.19 -15.80
N ASP A 155 0.86 4.78 -16.97
CA ASP A 155 -0.58 4.69 -17.24
C ASP A 155 -1.21 3.50 -16.52
N THR A 156 -0.48 2.40 -16.35
CA THR A 156 -0.88 1.25 -15.53
C THR A 156 -1.05 1.66 -14.06
N ILE A 157 -0.13 2.47 -13.53
CA ILE A 157 -0.24 3.03 -12.16
C ILE A 157 -1.50 3.91 -12.06
N VAL A 158 -1.75 4.76 -13.05
CA VAL A 158 -2.94 5.62 -13.10
C VAL A 158 -4.23 4.79 -13.12
N ALA A 159 -4.29 3.75 -13.95
CA ALA A 159 -5.46 2.87 -14.08
C ALA A 159 -5.75 2.10 -12.77
N ALA A 160 -4.72 1.52 -12.15
CA ALA A 160 -4.85 0.81 -10.88
C ALA A 160 -5.30 1.73 -9.73
N LEU A 161 -4.71 2.93 -9.62
CA LEU A 161 -5.12 3.92 -8.62
C LEU A 161 -6.55 4.43 -8.88
N ALA A 162 -6.94 4.60 -10.14
CA ALA A 162 -8.30 5.01 -10.49
C ALA A 162 -9.35 3.93 -10.13
N ALA A 163 -9.05 2.66 -10.37
CA ALA A 163 -9.90 1.54 -9.97
C ALA A 163 -10.08 1.50 -8.44
N THR A 164 -8.97 1.55 -7.69
CA THR A 164 -9.01 1.53 -6.22
C THR A 164 -9.64 2.78 -5.61
N ALA A 165 -9.55 3.94 -6.27
CA ALA A 165 -10.27 5.16 -5.87
C ALA A 165 -11.80 5.00 -5.92
N LEU A 166 -12.31 4.13 -6.80
CA LEU A 166 -13.74 3.80 -6.88
C LEU A 166 -14.16 2.67 -5.93
N GLY A 167 -13.23 2.07 -5.19
CA GLY A 167 -13.48 0.86 -4.41
C GLY A 167 -13.61 -0.41 -5.26
N ALA A 168 -13.21 -0.37 -6.53
CA ALA A 168 -13.11 -1.54 -7.38
C ALA A 168 -11.82 -2.32 -7.08
N THR A 169 -11.83 -3.62 -7.36
CA THR A 169 -10.66 -4.49 -7.28
C THR A 169 -9.90 -4.46 -8.60
N TRP A 170 -8.60 -4.20 -8.53
CA TRP A 170 -7.69 -4.27 -9.67
C TRP A 170 -6.94 -5.60 -9.70
N SER A 171 -6.83 -6.20 -10.88
CA SER A 171 -5.96 -7.36 -11.14
C SER A 171 -5.29 -7.17 -12.49
N SER A 172 -4.04 -7.62 -12.63
CA SER A 172 -3.33 -7.50 -13.91
C SER A 172 -2.41 -8.67 -14.17
N VAL A 173 -2.10 -8.87 -15.45
CA VAL A 173 -1.10 -9.81 -15.95
C VAL A 173 -0.14 -9.08 -16.89
N ALA A 174 1.09 -9.59 -16.98
CA ALA A 174 2.07 -9.06 -17.92
C ALA A 174 1.72 -9.46 -19.37
N PRO A 175 2.08 -8.66 -20.39
CA PRO A 175 1.67 -8.90 -21.78
C PRO A 175 2.34 -10.10 -22.46
N ASP A 176 3.40 -10.65 -21.85
CA ASP A 176 4.12 -11.83 -22.32
C ASP A 176 3.40 -13.15 -21.96
N LEU A 177 2.33 -13.10 -21.17
CA LEU A 177 1.52 -14.27 -20.88
C LEU A 177 0.68 -14.69 -22.11
N GLY A 178 0.78 -15.97 -22.47
CA GLY A 178 -0.06 -16.57 -23.50
C GLY A 178 -1.56 -16.52 -23.12
N THR A 179 -2.42 -16.46 -24.15
CA THR A 179 -3.87 -16.26 -24.00
C THR A 179 -4.54 -17.22 -23.02
N GLU A 180 -4.22 -18.51 -23.07
CA GLU A 180 -4.78 -19.51 -22.14
C GLU A 180 -4.44 -19.20 -20.68
N ALA A 181 -3.22 -18.73 -20.40
CA ALA A 181 -2.79 -18.37 -19.06
C ALA A 181 -3.46 -17.08 -18.56
N VAL A 182 -3.80 -16.16 -19.47
CA VAL A 182 -4.58 -14.95 -19.16
C VAL A 182 -6.02 -15.33 -18.83
N LEU A 183 -6.66 -16.15 -19.67
CA LEU A 183 -8.04 -16.60 -19.46
C LEU A 183 -8.18 -17.39 -18.15
N ALA A 184 -7.25 -18.28 -17.84
CA ALA A 184 -7.24 -19.04 -16.60
C ALA A 184 -7.19 -18.15 -15.33
N ARG A 185 -6.58 -16.95 -15.43
CA ARG A 185 -6.50 -15.98 -14.33
C ARG A 185 -7.71 -15.07 -14.25
N PHE A 186 -8.23 -14.61 -15.39
CA PHE A 186 -9.30 -13.61 -15.43
C PHE A 186 -10.70 -14.20 -15.41
N ALA A 187 -10.93 -15.40 -15.97
CA ALA A 187 -12.25 -16.02 -15.99
C ALA A 187 -12.84 -16.22 -14.58
N PRO A 188 -12.09 -16.69 -13.55
CA PRO A 188 -12.62 -16.82 -12.19
C PRO A 188 -12.99 -15.49 -11.53
N LEU A 189 -12.44 -14.38 -12.02
CA LEU A 189 -12.69 -13.05 -11.45
C LEU A 189 -14.00 -12.44 -11.95
N ALA A 190 -14.63 -12.96 -13.02
CA ALA A 190 -15.83 -12.36 -13.63
C ALA A 190 -15.72 -10.81 -13.73
N PRO A 191 -14.71 -10.30 -14.47
CA PRO A 191 -14.40 -8.88 -14.49
C PRO A 191 -15.50 -8.09 -15.20
N ARG A 192 -15.67 -6.83 -14.75
CA ARG A 192 -16.58 -5.87 -15.36
C ARG A 192 -15.94 -5.17 -16.56
N LEU A 193 -14.63 -4.96 -16.51
CA LEU A 193 -13.83 -4.30 -17.53
C LEU A 193 -12.47 -4.97 -17.66
N LEU A 194 -11.93 -4.91 -18.88
CA LEU A 194 -10.56 -5.20 -19.25
C LEU A 194 -9.89 -3.89 -19.71
#